data_AF-A0A3N5EZY2-F1
#
_entry.id   AF-A0A3N5EZY2-F1
#
_cell.length_a   1.000
_cell.length_b   1.000
_cell.length_c   1.000
_cell.angle_alpha   90.00
_cell.angle_beta   90.00
_cell.angle_gamma   90.00
#
_symmetry.space_group_name_H-M   'P 1'
#
loop_
_entity.id
_entity.type
_entity.pdbx_description
1 polymer ?
#
loop_
_entity_poly.entity_id
_entity_poly.type
_entity_poly.pdbx_seq_one_letter_code
_entity_poly.pdbx_strand_id
1 'polypeptide(L)' 'MDKFLAINTFVRIVEKGSLTAAAAALDTSLPSVVRTLAALERDLGV' A
#
# COMPACT_ATOMS: atom_id res chain seq x y z
N MET A 1 -1.65 11.90 -5.32
CA MET A 1 -0.95 10.77 -4.65
C MET A 1 0.49 10.75 -5.11
N ASP A 2 1.45 10.38 -4.26
CA ASP A 2 2.77 9.99 -4.74
C ASP A 2 2.68 8.58 -5.36
N LYS A 3 2.79 8.50 -6.69
CA LYS A 3 2.64 7.23 -7.45
C LYS A 3 3.75 6.23 -7.14
N PHE A 4 4.96 6.70 -6.83
CA PHE A 4 6.06 5.80 -6.51
C PHE A 4 5.84 5.15 -5.15
N LEU A 5 5.45 5.95 -4.15
CA LEU A 5 5.04 5.45 -2.85
C LEU A 5 3.86 4.46 -2.95
N ALA A 6 2.89 4.75 -3.81
CA ALA A 6 1.74 3.90 -4.09
C ALA A 6 2.14 2.50 -4.56
N ILE A 7 2.95 2.45 -5.62
CA ILE A 7 3.40 1.22 -6.25
C ILE A 7 4.31 0.45 -5.29
N ASN A 8 5.23 1.13 -4.60
CA ASN A 8 6.09 0.50 -3.59
C ASN A 8 5.26 -0.13 -2.46
N THR A 9 4.22 0.56 -1.98
CA THR A 9 3.31 0.03 -0.96
C THR A 9 2.57 -1.19 -1.48
N PHE A 10 2.04 -1.14 -2.70
CA PHE A 10 1.37 -2.27 -3.34
C PHE A 10 2.29 -3.48 -3.49
N VAL A 11 3.50 -3.31 -4.03
CA VAL A 11 4.49 -4.40 -4.17
C VAL A 11 4.80 -5.00 -2.81
N ARG A 12 4.99 -4.17 -1.77
CA ARG A 12 5.25 -4.68 -0.42
C ARG A 12 4.08 -5.48 0.16
N ILE A 13 2.82 -5.09 -0.13
CA ILE A 13 1.63 -5.87 0.25
C ILE A 13 1.68 -7.26 -0.38
N VAL A 14 1.98 -7.35 -1.67
CA VAL A 14 2.09 -8.61 -2.40
C VAL A 14 3.25 -9.46 -1.86
N GLU A 15 4.42 -8.88 -1.63
CA GLU A 15 5.61 -9.56 -1.09
C GLU A 15 5.38 -10.14 0.31
N LYS A 16 4.66 -9.41 1.17
CA LYS A 16 4.39 -9.82 2.56
C LYS A 16 3.13 -10.66 2.71
N GLY A 17 2.30 -10.75 1.67
CA GLY A 17 1.06 -11.53 1.66
C GLY A 17 -0.03 -11.01 2.61
N SER A 18 0.17 -9.86 3.27
CA SER A 18 -0.88 -9.22 4.09
C SER A 18 -0.63 -7.72 4.26
N LEU A 19 -1.72 -6.97 4.40
CA LEU A 19 -1.70 -5.53 4.67
C LEU A 19 -0.99 -5.20 6.00
N THR A 20 -1.22 -6.01 7.03
CA THR A 20 -0.61 -5.82 8.36
C THR A 20 0.89 -6.07 8.33
N ALA A 21 1.35 -7.13 7.66
CA ALA A 21 2.78 -7.39 7.52
C ALA A 21 3.49 -6.34 6.64
N ALA A 22 2.81 -5.81 5.62
CA ALA A 22 3.33 -4.70 4.83
C ALA A 22 3.45 -3.41 5.64
N ALA A 23 2.46 -3.10 6.48
CA ALA A 23 2.51 -1.96 7.38
C ALA A 23 3.71 -2.05 8.34
N ALA A 24 3.92 -3.21 8.95
CA ALA A 24 5.10 -3.48 9.77
C ALA A 24 6.41 -3.35 8.99
N ALA A 25 6.46 -3.85 7.75
CA ALA A 25 7.66 -3.79 6.91
C ALA A 25 7.98 -2.40 6.32
N LEU A 26 6.99 -1.51 6.28
CA LEU A 26 7.12 -0.12 5.82
C LEU A 26 7.28 0.87 6.97
N ASP A 27 7.35 0.39 8.22
CA ASP A 27 7.35 1.20 9.43
C ASP A 27 6.22 2.25 9.43
N THR A 28 5.00 1.79 9.11
CA THR A 28 3.83 2.64 9.04
C THR A 28 2.60 1.94 9.63
N SER A 29 1.50 2.68 9.75
CA SER A 29 0.26 2.16 10.29
C SER A 29 -0.57 1.44 9.22
N LEU A 30 -1.31 0.40 9.62
CA LEU A 30 -2.23 -0.32 8.73
C LEU A 30 -3.24 0.62 8.02
N PRO A 31 -3.86 1.62 8.68
CA PRO A 31 -4.73 2.57 7.99
C PRO A 31 -4.02 3.39 6.91
N SER A 32 -2.72 3.66 7.06
CA SER A 32 -1.94 4.38 6.04
C SER A 32 -1.70 3.50 4.81
N VAL A 33 -1.39 2.23 5.01
CA VAL A 33 -1.30 1.24 3.92
C VAL A 33 -2.64 1.12 3.18
N VAL A 34 -3.75 0.98 3.90
CA VAL A 34 -5.10 0.87 3.31
C VAL A 34 -5.47 2.12 2.50
N ARG A 35 -5.24 3.33 3.05
CA ARG A 35 -5.52 4.58 2.32
C ARG A 35 -4.68 4.71 1.05
N THR A 36 -3.42 4.27 1.13
CA THR A 36 -2.50 4.29 -0.02
C THR A 36 -2.96 3.31 -1.08
N LEU A 37 -3.26 2.07 -0.72
CA LEU A 37 -3.78 1.07 -1.66
C LEU A 37 -5.07 1.56 -2.33
N ALA A 38 -6.03 2.05 -1.55
CA ALA A 38 -7.29 2.54 -2.08
C ALA A 38 -7.11 3.75 -3.01
N ALA A 39 -6.11 4.61 -2.76
CA ALA A 39 -5.78 5.70 -3.67
C ALA A 39 -5.18 5.19 -4.99
N LEU A 40 -4.36 4.14 -4.95
CA LEU A 40 -3.83 3.51 -6.15
C LEU A 40 -4.94 2.86 -6.99
N GLU A 41 -5.85 2.12 -6.35
CA GLU A 41 -7.00 1.49 -7.03
C GLU A 41 -7.88 2.52 -7.73
N ARG A 42 -8.21 3.63 -7.04
CA ARG A 42 -8.93 4.76 -7.64
C ARG A 42 -8.21 5.38 -8.84
N ASP A 43 -6.89 5.55 -8.75
CA ASP A 43 -6.09 6.10 -9.85
C ASP A 43 -6.03 5.14 -11.06
N LEU A 44 -6.16 3.83 -10.82
CA LEU A 44 -6.21 2.79 -11.86
C LEU A 44 -7.62 2.51 -12.38
N GLY A 45 -8.66 3.04 -11.73
CA GLY A 45 -10.06 2.84 -12.11
C GLY A 45 -10.60 1.44 -11.82
N VAL A 46 -10.06 0.78 -10.79
CA VAL A 46 -10.48 -0.54 -10.31
C VAL A 46 -11.05 -0.49 -8.90
#